data_AF-A0A8H5GX66-F1
#
_entry.id   AF-A0A8H5GX66-F1
#
_cell.length_a   1.000
_cell.length_b   1.000
_cell.length_c   1.000
_cell.angle_alpha   90.00
_cell.angle_beta   90.00
_cell.angle_gamma   90.00
#
_symmetry.space_group_name_H-M   'P 1'
#
loop_
_entity.id
_entity.type
_entity.pdbx_description
1 polymer ?
#
loop_
_entity_poly.entity_id
_entity_poly.type
_entity_poly.pdbx_seq_one_letter_code
_entity_poly.pdbx_strand_id
1 'polypeptide(L)'
;MKVSESHLLIDAHTFNPYRWLEPNHVKKGGASLGPFVNLAIFSAGVRVCVGWRFAVVELQAFIVELLSNFEFFKTPQIDKIRPEMAIAVVPTIEGESEKGTQLPLKVTFARKGEE
;
A
#
# COMPACT_ATOMS: atom_id res chain seq x y z
N MET A 1 22.85 2.79 9.57
CA MET A 1 22.67 1.43 9.01
C MET A 1 22.52 1.57 7.50
N LYS A 2 23.60 1.38 6.73
CA LYS A 2 23.56 1.41 5.26
C LYS A 2 22.98 0.08 4.80
N VAL A 3 21.72 0.06 4.42
CA VAL A 3 21.08 -1.13 3.82
C VAL A 3 21.51 -1.17 2.37
N SER A 4 22.25 -2.19 1.96
CA SER A 4 22.73 -2.29 0.58
C SER A 4 21.59 -2.66 -0.37
N GLU A 5 21.43 -1.89 -1.45
CA GLU A 5 20.44 -2.12 -2.51
C GLU A 5 20.59 -3.49 -3.19
N SER A 6 21.74 -4.16 -3.01
CA SER A 6 22.02 -5.45 -3.61
C SER A 6 21.08 -6.58 -3.14
N HIS A 7 20.42 -6.43 -1.99
CA HIS A 7 19.51 -7.43 -1.41
C HIS A 7 18.03 -7.00 -1.37
N LEU A 8 17.72 -5.77 -1.80
CA LEU A 8 16.36 -5.23 -1.79
C LEU A 8 15.80 -5.08 -3.20
N LEU A 9 14.49 -4.78 -3.25
CA LEU A 9 13.80 -4.35 -4.46
C LEU A 9 14.54 -3.15 -5.06
N ILE A 10 14.79 -3.19 -6.38
CA ILE A 10 15.34 -2.04 -7.13
C ILE A 10 14.43 -0.83 -6.89
N ASP A 11 14.97 0.39 -6.80
CA ASP A 11 14.21 1.64 -6.60
C ASP A 11 13.18 1.62 -5.44
N ALA A 12 13.47 0.93 -4.33
CA ALA A 12 12.56 0.75 -3.19
C ALA A 12 11.96 2.04 -2.57
N HIS A 13 12.55 3.21 -2.83
CA HIS A 13 12.05 4.51 -2.39
C HIS A 13 10.97 5.11 -3.32
N THR A 14 10.74 4.48 -4.49
CA THR A 14 9.77 4.90 -5.50
C THR A 14 8.54 4.00 -5.45
N PHE A 15 7.37 4.62 -5.55
CA PHE A 15 6.11 3.90 -5.75
C PHE A 15 6.02 3.41 -7.21
N ASN A 16 6.39 2.16 -7.46
CA ASN A 16 6.30 1.51 -8.77
C ASN A 16 5.43 0.22 -8.68
N PRO A 17 4.15 0.28 -9.09
CA PRO A 17 3.26 -0.89 -9.08
C PRO A 17 3.62 -1.94 -10.15
N TYR A 18 4.30 -1.54 -11.23
CA TYR A 18 4.68 -2.43 -12.34
C TYR A 18 5.89 -3.32 -12.01
N ARG A 19 6.58 -3.07 -10.90
CA ARG A 19 7.76 -3.82 -10.44
C ARG A 19 7.61 -5.33 -10.51
N TRP A 20 6.44 -5.87 -10.14
CA TRP A 20 6.23 -7.32 -10.10
C TRP A 20 5.87 -7.93 -11.47
N LEU A 21 5.61 -7.09 -12.48
CA LEU A 21 5.32 -7.48 -13.86
C LEU A 21 6.58 -7.47 -14.73
N GLU A 22 7.56 -6.65 -14.38
CA GLU A 22 8.82 -6.52 -15.11
C GLU A 22 9.78 -7.69 -14.85
N PRO A 23 10.34 -8.33 -15.90
CA PRO A 23 11.35 -9.37 -15.73
C PRO A 23 12.56 -8.86 -14.94
N ASN A 24 13.06 -9.68 -14.02
CA ASN A 24 14.27 -9.43 -13.21
C ASN A 24 14.20 -8.24 -12.24
N HIS A 25 13.08 -7.52 -12.16
CA HIS A 25 12.93 -6.37 -11.26
C HIS A 25 12.75 -6.82 -9.80
N VAL A 26 12.17 -8.01 -9.60
CA VAL A 26 12.19 -8.73 -8.32
C VAL A 26 13.12 -9.93 -8.45
N LYS A 27 14.26 -9.89 -7.75
CA LYS A 27 15.25 -10.99 -7.78
C LYS A 27 14.62 -12.28 -7.25
N LYS A 28 14.56 -13.30 -8.10
CA LYS A 28 14.15 -14.66 -7.74
C LYS A 28 15.40 -15.46 -7.35
N GLY A 29 15.40 -16.12 -6.19
CA GLY A 29 16.49 -17.01 -5.75
C GLY A 29 17.30 -16.56 -4.53
N GLY A 30 16.86 -15.53 -3.80
CA GLY A 30 17.42 -15.13 -2.49
C GLY A 30 16.51 -15.49 -1.31
N ALA A 31 16.92 -15.12 -0.09
CA ALA A 31 16.07 -15.24 1.10
C ALA A 31 14.80 -14.40 0.92
N SER A 32 13.63 -15.01 1.16
CA SER A 32 12.35 -14.28 1.09
C SER A 32 12.21 -13.35 2.29
N LEU A 33 11.90 -12.08 2.05
CA LEU A 33 11.65 -11.06 3.08
C LEU A 33 10.32 -11.26 3.82
N GLY A 34 9.38 -11.99 3.20
CA GLY A 34 8.07 -12.25 3.80
C GLY A 34 7.22 -13.20 2.96
N PRO A 35 5.98 -13.48 3.40
CA PRO A 35 5.10 -14.46 2.76
C PRO A 35 4.48 -13.96 1.45
N PHE A 36 4.49 -12.65 1.21
CA PHE A 36 3.79 -12.01 0.10
C PHE A 36 4.76 -11.15 -0.71
N VAL A 37 4.92 -11.50 -1.99
CA VAL A 37 5.65 -10.74 -3.04
C VAL A 37 7.03 -10.19 -2.65
N ASN A 38 7.72 -10.89 -1.74
CA ASN A 38 9.01 -10.50 -1.18
C ASN A 38 8.98 -9.15 -0.42
N LEU A 39 7.89 -8.89 0.31
CA LEU A 39 7.71 -7.74 1.19
C LEU A 39 7.60 -8.16 2.66
N ALA A 40 8.14 -7.33 3.56
CA ALA A 40 8.12 -7.57 5.01
C ALA A 40 6.84 -7.07 5.71
N ILE A 41 5.77 -6.75 4.97
CA ILE A 41 4.52 -6.13 5.50
C ILE A 41 3.68 -7.08 6.35
N PHE A 42 3.95 -8.38 6.30
CA PHE A 42 3.27 -9.42 7.09
C PHE A 42 4.23 -10.17 8.01
N SER A 43 5.38 -9.56 8.35
CA SER A 43 6.49 -10.22 9.03
C SER A 43 7.00 -11.45 8.26
N ALA A 44 7.76 -12.33 8.91
CA ALA A 44 8.29 -13.56 8.32
C ALA A 44 8.52 -14.65 9.38
N GLY A 45 8.79 -15.87 8.92
CA GLY A 45 9.14 -17.02 9.77
C GLY A 45 7.99 -17.53 10.63
N VAL A 46 8.31 -18.06 11.81
CA VAL A 46 7.31 -18.67 12.74
C VAL A 46 6.31 -17.68 13.33
N ARG A 47 6.57 -16.37 13.20
CA ARG A 47 5.71 -15.26 13.66
C ARG A 47 5.12 -14.47 12.50
N VAL A 48 5.07 -15.08 11.31
CA VAL A 48 4.36 -14.51 10.16
C VAL A 48 2.90 -14.25 10.51
N CYS A 49 2.32 -13.17 9.98
CA CYS A 49 0.91 -12.87 10.15
C CYS A 49 0.06 -14.03 9.64
N VAL A 50 -0.69 -14.69 10.52
CA VAL A 50 -1.54 -15.84 10.15
C VAL A 50 -2.66 -15.46 9.17
N GLY A 51 -3.11 -14.19 9.21
CA GLY A 51 -4.19 -13.66 8.39
C GLY A 51 -3.77 -13.08 7.03
N TRP A 52 -2.50 -13.18 6.63
CA TRP A 52 -2.00 -12.44 5.46
C TRP A 52 -2.76 -12.73 4.15
N ARG A 53 -3.17 -13.99 3.92
CA ARG A 53 -3.92 -14.38 2.72
C ARG A 53 -5.30 -13.75 2.69
N PHE A 54 -5.97 -13.74 3.85
CA PHE A 54 -7.28 -13.14 3.99
C PHE A 54 -7.22 -11.63 3.76
N ALA A 55 -6.26 -10.95 4.40
CA ALA A 55 -6.05 -9.52 4.23
C ALA A 55 -5.79 -9.12 2.77
N VAL A 56 -5.00 -9.91 2.02
CA VAL A 56 -4.75 -9.66 0.59
C VAL A 56 -6.03 -9.80 -0.24
N VAL A 57 -6.80 -10.87 -0.04
CA VAL A 57 -8.04 -11.11 -0.78
C VAL A 57 -9.09 -10.04 -0.48
N GLU A 58 -9.25 -9.69 0.80
CA GLU A 58 -10.18 -8.64 1.24
C GLU A 58 -9.81 -7.29 0.62
N LEU A 59 -8.53 -6.91 0.67
CA LEU A 59 -8.07 -5.65 0.10
C LEU A 59 -8.25 -5.62 -1.43
N GLN A 60 -7.98 -6.73 -2.12
CA GLN A 60 -8.22 -6.84 -3.57
C GLN A 60 -9.70 -6.68 -3.91
N ALA A 61 -10.59 -7.40 -3.21
CA ALA A 61 -12.03 -7.29 -3.41
C ALA A 61 -12.53 -5.86 -3.14
N PHE A 62 -12.07 -5.25 -2.05
CA PHE A 62 -12.43 -3.88 -1.69
C PHE A 62 -11.97 -2.86 -2.73
N ILE A 63 -10.73 -2.97 -3.22
CA ILE A 63 -10.20 -2.08 -4.27
C ILE A 63 -11.00 -2.25 -5.57
N VAL A 64 -11.30 -3.48 -5.99
CA VAL A 64 -12.09 -3.73 -7.20
C VAL A 64 -13.48 -3.10 -7.07
N GLU A 65 -14.16 -3.29 -5.94
CA GLU A 65 -15.50 -2.72 -5.72
C GLU A 65 -15.47 -1.18 -5.71
N LEU A 66 -14.49 -0.60 -5.01
CA LEU A 66 -14.34 0.86 -4.93
C LEU A 66 -14.05 1.48 -6.30
N LEU A 67 -13.09 0.94 -7.05
CA LEU A 67 -12.69 1.49 -8.34
C LEU A 67 -13.73 1.23 -9.45
N SER A 68 -14.55 0.20 -9.31
CA SER A 68 -15.62 -0.10 -10.29
C SER A 68 -16.82 0.84 -10.12
N ASN A 69 -17.07 1.34 -8.91
CA ASN A 69 -18.28 2.11 -8.58
C ASN A 69 -18.02 3.58 -8.26
N PHE A 70 -16.78 3.98 -7.94
CA PHE A 70 -16.46 5.31 -7.50
C PHE A 70 -15.23 5.91 -8.19
N GLU A 71 -15.27 7.22 -8.36
CA GLU A 71 -14.13 8.05 -8.76
C GLU A 71 -13.63 8.85 -7.56
N PHE A 72 -12.31 8.87 -7.34
CA PHE A 72 -11.66 9.53 -6.22
C PHE A 72 -10.86 10.73 -6.70
N PHE A 73 -11.09 11.88 -6.06
CA PHE A 73 -10.42 13.14 -6.38
C PHE A 73 -9.68 13.70 -5.17
N LYS A 74 -8.57 14.37 -5.45
CA LYS A 74 -7.81 15.06 -4.41
C LYS A 74 -8.59 16.26 -3.88
N THR A 75 -8.49 16.47 -2.57
CA THR A 75 -8.92 17.70 -1.91
C THR A 75 -7.69 18.53 -1.54
N PRO A 76 -7.80 19.85 -1.34
CA PRO A 76 -6.67 20.68 -0.91
C PRO A 76 -5.99 20.22 0.39
N GLN A 77 -6.71 19.48 1.23
CA GLN A 77 -6.21 18.93 2.49
C GLN A 77 -5.24 17.76 2.29
N ILE A 78 -5.28 17.09 1.12
CA ILE A 78 -4.38 15.96 0.82
C ILE A 78 -2.92 16.39 0.83
N ASP A 79 -2.62 17.62 0.41
CA ASP A 79 -1.25 18.13 0.35
C ASP A 79 -0.63 18.32 1.75
N LYS A 80 -1.45 18.26 2.80
CA LYS A 80 -1.05 18.34 4.21
C LYS A 80 -1.03 16.98 4.91
N ILE A 81 -1.25 15.89 4.17
CA ILE A 81 -1.18 14.56 4.75
C ILE A 81 0.25 14.25 5.14
N ARG A 82 0.42 13.74 6.36
CA ARG A 82 1.67 13.20 6.87
C ARG A 82 1.48 11.78 7.39
N PRO A 83 2.50 10.92 7.30
CA PRO A 83 2.49 9.63 7.97
C PRO A 83 2.65 9.82 9.47
N GLU A 84 1.76 9.21 10.25
CA GLU A 84 1.85 9.18 11.70
C GLU A 84 2.05 7.74 12.19
N MET A 85 3.01 7.54 13.09
CA MET A 85 3.29 6.22 13.67
C MET A 85 2.28 5.91 14.77
N ALA A 86 1.47 4.87 14.55
CA ALA A 86 0.64 4.23 15.56
C ALA A 86 0.96 2.72 15.59
N ILE A 87 -0.04 1.85 15.82
CA ILE A 87 0.11 0.40 15.61
C ILE A 87 0.47 0.10 14.14
N ALA A 88 -0.03 0.91 13.22
CA ALA A 88 0.39 0.97 11.82
C ALA A 88 0.73 2.42 11.46
N VAL A 89 1.37 2.64 10.31
CA VAL A 89 1.51 3.99 9.76
C VAL A 89 0.16 4.41 9.19
N VAL A 90 -0.41 5.48 9.73
CA VAL A 90 -1.72 6.01 9.33
C VAL A 90 -1.58 7.43 8.76
N PRO A 91 -2.45 7.84 7.83
CA PRO A 91 -2.47 9.22 7.35
C PRO A 91 -3.14 10.13 8.39
N THR A 92 -2.49 11.24 8.71
CA THR A 92 -3.08 12.35 9.48
C THR A 92 -2.85 13.67 8.76
N ILE A 93 -3.65 14.69 9.09
CA ILE A 93 -3.50 16.05 8.54
C ILE A 93 -2.58 16.85 9.47
N GLU A 94 -1.61 17.55 8.90
CA GLU A 94 -0.74 18.45 9.64
C GLU A 94 -1.56 19.47 10.44
N GLY A 95 -1.30 19.54 11.76
CA GLY A 95 -2.02 20.43 12.68
C GLY A 95 -3.37 19.93 13.16
N GLU A 96 -3.83 18.74 12.73
CA GLU A 96 -5.12 18.16 13.15
C GLU A 96 -4.95 16.73 13.72
N SER A 97 -3.86 16.48 14.43
CA SER A 97 -3.53 15.14 14.93
C SER A 97 -4.52 14.64 15.99
N GLU A 98 -5.10 15.57 16.76
CA GLU A 98 -6.16 15.30 17.73
C GLU A 98 -7.46 14.78 17.11
N LYS A 99 -7.67 15.01 15.80
CA LYS A 99 -8.81 14.46 15.06
C LYS A 99 -8.55 13.04 14.53
N GLY A 100 -7.35 12.51 14.73
CA GLY A 100 -6.97 11.14 14.38
C GLY A 100 -6.76 10.91 12.88
N THR A 101 -6.94 9.65 12.47
CA THR A 101 -6.70 9.17 11.10
C THR A 101 -7.68 9.79 10.11
N GLN A 102 -7.15 10.42 9.07
CA GLN A 102 -7.95 11.16 8.10
C GLN A 102 -7.37 11.03 6.70
N LEU A 103 -8.25 10.77 5.73
CA LEU A 103 -7.93 10.79 4.31
C LEU A 103 -9.05 11.54 3.56
N PRO A 104 -8.98 12.87 3.47
CA PRO A 104 -10.05 13.67 2.87
C PRO A 104 -10.04 13.51 1.35
N LEU A 105 -10.82 12.57 0.84
CA LEU A 105 -11.06 12.36 -0.60
C LEU A 105 -12.42 12.94 -0.98
N LYS A 106 -12.50 13.56 -2.17
CA LYS A 106 -13.79 13.77 -2.81
C LYS A 106 -14.14 12.49 -3.57
N VAL A 107 -15.32 11.95 -3.32
CA VAL A 107 -15.79 10.71 -3.93
C VAL A 107 -17.05 10.99 -4.74
N THR A 108 -17.12 10.49 -5.96
CA THR A 108 -18.32 10.51 -6.79
C THR A 108 -18.58 9.11 -7.35
N PHE A 109 -19.80 8.83 -7.79
CA PHE A 109 -20.06 7.58 -8.52
C PHE A 109 -19.31 7.58 -9.85
N ALA A 110 -18.71 6.45 -10.19
CA ALA A 110 -18.11 6.22 -11.50
C ALA A 110 -19.20 6.21 -12.56
N ARG A 111 -18.90 6.78 -13.74
CA ARG A 111 -19.80 6.65 -14.89
C ARG A 111 -19.80 5.20 -15.33
N LYS A 112 -20.92 4.51 -15.19
CA LYS A 112 -21.10 3.22 -15.85
C LYS A 112 -21.09 3.49 -17.35
N GLY A 113 -20.13 2.90 -18.07
CA GLY A 113 -20.19 2.88 -19.53
C GLY A 113 -21.53 2.26 -19.93
N GLU A 114 -22.29 2.96 -20.77
CA GLU A 114 -23.35 2.32 -21.53
C GLU A 114 -22.65 1.32 -22.45
N GLU A 115 -22.75 0.04 -22.12
CA GLU A 115 -22.30 -1.07 -22.96
C GLU A 115 -23.30 -1.29 -24.10
#